data_AF-A0A7X1J5S3-F1
#
_entry.id   AF-A0A7X1J5S3-F1
#
_cell.length_a   1.000
_cell.length_b   1.000
_cell.length_c   1.000
_cell.angle_alpha   90.00
_cell.angle_beta   90.00
_cell.angle_gamma   90.00
#
_symmetry.space_group_name_H-M   'P 1'
#
loop_
_entity.id
_entity.type
_entity.pdbx_description
1 polymer ?
#
loop_
_entity_poly.entity_id
_entity_poly.type
_entity_poly.pdbx_seq_one_letter_code
_entity_poly.pdbx_strand_id
1 'polypeptide(L)'
;GQADTAQQQATWDISGDPLNDPNRRTRVQKIYWKADGTPDFGIPVADGLTPIRLSSYNFPDRFIRHWEYRARIEPNVSPLADSQFRTVTGLAGSGTVSLESANFPGYYLRHKNFEVRVEKNDGTSQFRSDASFTARAGQADSAGVSYESYNFPGRYIRHYNYLLNVQTLSTATDRADATFYTQ
;
A
#
# COMPACT_ATOMS: atom_id res chain seq x y z
N GLY A 1 21.66 -68.84 -6.94
CA GLY A 1 22.02 -67.50 -6.46
C GLY A 1 21.63 -66.53 -7.55
N GLN A 2 20.59 -65.71 -7.34
CA GLN A 2 20.68 -64.39 -6.65
C GLN A 2 21.68 -63.51 -7.40
N ALA A 3 21.30 -62.65 -8.35
CA ALA A 3 20.34 -61.53 -8.34
C ALA A 3 20.71 -60.42 -7.35
N ASP A 4 20.70 -59.19 -7.88
CA ASP A 4 20.79 -57.88 -7.23
C ASP A 4 22.15 -57.49 -6.63
N THR A 5 22.68 -56.29 -6.87
CA THR A 5 21.95 -55.03 -6.65
C THR A 5 22.50 -53.90 -7.50
N ALA A 6 21.58 -53.17 -8.12
CA ALA A 6 21.82 -51.94 -8.85
C ALA A 6 21.95 -50.73 -7.91
N GLN A 7 22.48 -49.64 -8.49
CA GLN A 7 22.21 -48.24 -8.13
C GLN A 7 22.70 -47.74 -6.77
N GLN A 8 23.77 -46.93 -6.80
CA GLN A 8 23.89 -45.82 -5.86
C GLN A 8 23.83 -44.51 -6.64
N GLN A 9 22.90 -43.70 -6.16
CA GLN A 9 22.18 -42.66 -6.87
C GLN A 9 23.09 -41.45 -7.07
N ALA A 10 23.12 -40.93 -8.30
CA ALA A 10 23.49 -39.55 -8.53
C ALA A 10 22.42 -38.66 -7.88
N THR A 11 22.67 -38.20 -6.66
CA THR A 11 21.85 -37.18 -6.02
C THR A 11 22.14 -35.87 -6.74
N TRP A 12 21.12 -35.37 -7.43
CA TRP A 12 21.09 -34.04 -8.02
C TRP A 12 21.64 -33.01 -7.04
N ASP A 13 22.64 -32.25 -7.48
CA ASP A 13 23.16 -31.09 -6.76
C ASP A 13 22.07 -30.01 -6.77
N ILE A 14 21.19 -30.08 -5.77
CA ILE A 14 20.20 -29.05 -5.53
C ILE A 14 20.93 -27.95 -4.77
N SER A 15 21.35 -26.91 -5.49
CA SER A 15 21.83 -25.67 -4.88
C SER A 15 20.68 -25.06 -4.06
N GLY A 16 20.85 -25.07 -2.74
CA GLY A 16 19.91 -24.53 -1.76
C GLY A 16 20.58 -24.34 -0.41
N ASP A 17 19.99 -23.49 0.43
CA ASP A 17 20.50 -23.26 1.78
C ASP A 17 20.59 -24.58 2.57
N PRO A 18 21.60 -24.72 3.46
CA PRO A 18 21.81 -25.95 4.19
C PRO A 18 20.58 -26.33 5.02
N LEU A 19 20.30 -27.63 5.12
CA LEU A 19 19.15 -28.19 5.86
C LEU A 19 19.02 -27.65 7.30
N ASN A 20 20.16 -27.32 7.92
CA ASN A 20 20.27 -26.84 9.29
C ASN A 20 20.36 -25.31 9.42
N ASP A 21 20.02 -24.53 8.38
CA ASP A 21 19.95 -23.07 8.51
C ASP A 21 18.81 -22.67 9.48
N PRO A 22 19.12 -22.07 10.64
CA PRO A 22 18.12 -21.67 11.62
C PRO A 22 17.43 -20.34 11.27
N ASN A 23 17.81 -19.66 10.19
CA ASN A 23 17.35 -18.30 9.86
C ASN A 23 15.96 -18.25 9.22
N ARG A 24 15.27 -19.38 9.07
CA ARG A 24 13.85 -19.41 8.69
C ARG A 24 13.00 -18.83 9.81
N ARG A 25 12.10 -17.92 9.47
CA ARG A 25 11.20 -17.25 10.40
C ARG A 25 9.75 -17.34 9.95
N THR A 26 8.84 -17.53 10.91
CA THR A 26 7.39 -17.55 10.67
C THR A 26 6.87 -16.14 10.45
N ARG A 27 6.03 -15.95 9.41
CA ARG A 27 5.40 -14.67 9.05
C ARG A 27 3.94 -14.92 8.69
N VAL A 28 3.08 -13.95 8.99
CA VAL A 28 1.64 -14.02 8.70
C VAL A 28 1.22 -12.77 7.93
N GLN A 29 0.39 -12.94 6.91
CA GLN A 29 -0.27 -11.84 6.20
C GLN A 29 -1.68 -12.22 5.82
N LYS A 30 -2.57 -11.22 5.71
CA LYS A 30 -3.96 -11.41 5.27
C LYS A 30 -3.98 -11.92 3.83
N ILE A 31 -4.78 -12.95 3.57
CA ILE A 31 -5.08 -13.42 2.22
C ILE A 31 -6.23 -12.57 1.68
N TYR A 32 -6.09 -12.09 0.46
CA TYR A 32 -7.15 -11.39 -0.27
C TYR A 32 -7.75 -12.34 -1.31
N TRP A 33 -8.98 -12.06 -1.74
CA TRP A 33 -9.67 -12.84 -2.77
C TRP A 33 -9.88 -11.96 -3.99
N LYS A 34 -9.55 -12.48 -5.17
CA LYS A 34 -9.82 -11.79 -6.44
C LYS A 34 -11.30 -11.89 -6.78
N ALA A 35 -11.73 -11.09 -7.75
CA ALA A 35 -13.11 -11.13 -8.25
C ALA A 35 -13.49 -12.49 -8.85
N ASP A 36 -12.52 -13.25 -9.36
CA ASP A 36 -12.72 -14.62 -9.90
C ASP A 36 -12.78 -15.70 -8.81
N GLY A 37 -12.69 -15.33 -7.53
CA GLY A 37 -12.71 -16.25 -6.40
C GLY A 37 -11.37 -16.94 -6.09
N THR A 38 -10.32 -16.67 -6.86
CA THR A 38 -8.98 -17.20 -6.53
C THR A 38 -8.31 -16.39 -5.40
N PRO A 39 -7.49 -17.02 -4.55
CA PRO A 39 -6.73 -16.27 -3.55
C PRO A 39 -5.65 -15.43 -4.21
N ASP A 40 -5.46 -14.20 -3.71
CA ASP A 40 -4.33 -13.34 -4.01
C ASP A 40 -3.47 -13.18 -2.75
N PHE A 41 -2.31 -13.81 -2.77
CA PHE A 41 -1.34 -13.74 -1.68
C PHE A 41 -0.53 -12.43 -1.73
N GLY A 42 -0.53 -11.70 -2.85
CA GLY A 42 0.35 -10.55 -3.06
C GLY A 42 1.83 -10.94 -3.02
N ILE A 43 2.66 -10.02 -2.54
CA ILE A 43 4.09 -10.26 -2.27
C ILE A 43 4.30 -10.55 -0.78
N PRO A 44 5.39 -11.23 -0.38
CA PRO A 44 5.81 -11.24 1.01
C PRO A 44 6.01 -9.80 1.48
N VAL A 45 5.19 -9.35 2.42
CA VAL A 45 5.29 -7.97 2.95
C VAL A 45 6.63 -7.79 3.68
N ALA A 46 7.19 -6.58 3.83
CA ALA A 46 8.35 -6.36 4.69
C ALA A 46 7.99 -6.61 6.18
N ASP A 47 9.00 -6.75 7.04
CA ASP A 47 8.75 -6.90 8.48
C ASP A 47 8.13 -5.63 9.09
N GLY A 48 7.43 -5.80 10.22
CA GLY A 48 6.73 -4.71 10.91
C GLY A 48 5.23 -4.71 10.62
N LEU A 49 4.63 -3.52 10.61
CA LEU A 49 3.20 -3.35 10.40
C LEU A 49 2.78 -3.91 9.03
N THR A 50 1.75 -4.76 9.03
CA THR A 50 1.18 -5.26 7.79
C THR A 50 0.50 -4.12 7.03
N PRO A 51 0.67 -4.03 5.70
CA PRO A 51 0.05 -2.99 4.92
C PRO A 51 -1.48 -3.14 4.90
N ILE A 52 -2.15 -1.99 4.80
CA ILE A 52 -3.60 -1.86 4.64
C ILE A 52 -3.95 -1.61 3.18
N ARG A 53 -5.23 -1.74 2.84
CA ARG A 53 -5.80 -1.15 1.62
C ARG A 53 -6.80 -0.06 2.00
N LEU A 54 -7.01 0.91 1.11
CA LEU A 54 -7.92 2.04 1.34
C LEU A 54 -9.00 2.04 0.26
N SER A 55 -10.23 1.65 0.60
CA SER A 55 -11.36 1.67 -0.34
C SER A 55 -12.05 3.04 -0.32
N SER A 56 -12.52 3.52 -1.48
CA SER A 56 -13.28 4.78 -1.57
C SER A 56 -14.65 4.65 -0.89
N TYR A 57 -15.12 5.73 -0.25
CA TYR A 57 -16.46 5.80 0.32
C TYR A 57 -17.56 5.68 -0.75
N ASN A 58 -17.47 6.48 -1.82
CA ASN A 58 -18.49 6.56 -2.87
C ASN A 58 -18.26 5.61 -4.05
N PHE A 59 -17.12 4.92 -4.09
CA PHE A 59 -16.86 3.78 -4.98
C PHE A 59 -16.28 2.61 -4.19
N PRO A 60 -17.10 1.87 -3.40
CA PRO A 60 -16.61 0.90 -2.41
C PRO A 60 -15.79 -0.26 -2.97
N ASP A 61 -15.96 -0.58 -4.26
CA ASP A 61 -15.20 -1.60 -4.98
C ASP A 61 -13.80 -1.13 -5.41
N ARG A 62 -13.50 0.17 -5.27
CA ARG A 62 -12.26 0.79 -5.73
C ARG A 62 -11.33 1.11 -4.59
N PHE A 63 -10.05 0.80 -4.81
CA PHE A 63 -8.99 0.98 -3.83
C PHE A 63 -7.96 1.99 -4.32
N ILE A 64 -7.41 2.77 -3.41
CA ILE A 64 -6.19 3.55 -3.68
C ILE A 64 -5.12 2.58 -4.15
N ARG A 65 -4.54 2.86 -5.32
CA ARG A 65 -3.43 2.13 -5.91
C ARG A 65 -2.55 3.06 -6.72
N HIS A 66 -1.32 2.65 -7.02
CA HIS A 66 -0.48 3.35 -8.00
C HIS A 66 -0.41 2.59 -9.34
N TRP A 67 -0.30 3.33 -10.43
CA TRP A 67 0.01 2.81 -11.77
C TRP A 67 0.90 3.83 -12.47
N GLU A 68 2.04 3.40 -13.02
CA GLU A 68 3.08 4.31 -13.53
C GLU A 68 3.42 5.43 -12.51
N TYR A 69 3.43 5.06 -11.22
CA TYR A 69 3.64 5.95 -10.07
C TYR A 69 2.55 7.01 -9.84
N ARG A 70 1.52 7.13 -10.68
CA ARG A 70 0.38 8.02 -10.43
C ARG A 70 -0.64 7.33 -9.53
N ALA A 71 -1.03 7.97 -8.42
CA ALA A 71 -1.99 7.38 -7.50
C ALA A 71 -3.44 7.57 -8.01
N ARG A 72 -4.27 6.54 -7.91
CA ARG A 72 -5.64 6.49 -8.43
C ARG A 72 -6.51 5.54 -7.62
N ILE A 73 -7.82 5.55 -7.82
CA ILE A 73 -8.73 4.54 -7.30
C ILE A 73 -9.17 3.58 -8.41
N GLU A 74 -9.05 2.28 -8.20
CA GLU A 74 -9.47 1.27 -9.17
C GLU A 74 -10.04 0.02 -8.51
N PRO A 75 -11.01 -0.66 -9.17
CA PRO A 75 -11.44 -1.99 -8.77
C PRO A 75 -10.47 -3.06 -9.27
N ASN A 76 -10.59 -4.28 -8.76
CA ASN A 76 -9.88 -5.46 -9.27
C ASN A 76 -8.37 -5.27 -9.44
N VAL A 77 -7.74 -4.60 -8.46
CA VAL A 77 -6.33 -4.22 -8.54
C VAL A 77 -5.43 -5.43 -8.68
N SER A 78 -4.66 -5.45 -9.78
CA SER A 78 -3.60 -6.41 -10.05
C SER A 78 -2.37 -5.66 -10.60
N PRO A 79 -1.17 -5.85 -10.04
CA PRO A 79 -0.88 -6.66 -8.85
C PRO A 79 -1.45 -6.04 -7.56
N LEU A 80 -1.92 -6.88 -6.62
CA LEU A 80 -2.52 -6.45 -5.35
C LEU A 80 -1.67 -5.43 -4.58
N ALA A 81 -0.35 -5.63 -4.59
CA ALA A 81 0.61 -4.83 -3.83
C ALA A 81 0.65 -3.36 -4.27
N ASP A 82 0.16 -3.01 -5.46
CA ASP A 82 -0.01 -1.61 -5.89
C ASP A 82 -1.02 -0.85 -5.04
N SER A 83 -1.95 -1.57 -4.41
CA SER A 83 -2.99 -1.01 -3.52
C SER A 83 -2.72 -1.19 -2.04
N GLN A 84 -1.52 -1.65 -1.68
CA GLN A 84 -1.14 -1.92 -0.31
C GLN A 84 -0.17 -0.85 0.19
N PHE A 85 -0.52 -0.22 1.32
CA PHE A 85 0.28 0.83 1.93
C PHE A 85 0.45 0.57 3.43
N ARG A 86 1.65 0.83 3.97
CA ARG A 86 1.87 0.88 5.42
C ARG A 86 1.63 2.32 5.88
N THR A 87 0.77 2.48 6.88
CA THR A 87 0.67 3.77 7.58
C THR A 87 1.81 3.84 8.60
N VAL A 88 2.70 4.80 8.43
CA VAL A 88 3.85 5.03 9.31
C VAL A 88 3.80 6.42 9.92
N THR A 89 4.60 6.67 10.97
CA THR A 89 4.80 8.03 11.50
C THR A 89 5.18 8.97 10.37
N GLY A 90 4.52 10.13 10.31
CA GLY A 90 4.71 11.08 9.21
C GLY A 90 6.13 11.60 9.13
N LEU A 91 6.63 11.71 7.91
CA LEU A 91 8.01 12.08 7.66
C LEU A 91 8.35 13.50 8.12
N ALA A 92 7.37 14.41 8.17
CA ALA A 92 7.58 15.82 8.56
C ALA A 92 7.43 16.12 10.06
N GLY A 93 7.07 15.15 10.91
CA GLY A 93 7.01 15.35 12.37
C GLY A 93 5.91 14.61 13.10
N SER A 94 5.80 14.88 14.40
CA SER A 94 4.81 14.26 15.30
C SER A 94 3.38 14.67 14.94
N GLY A 95 2.43 13.73 15.13
CA GLY A 95 1.01 13.97 14.85
C GLY A 95 0.59 13.89 13.37
N THR A 96 1.52 13.54 12.47
CA THR A 96 1.23 13.25 11.06
C THR A 96 1.49 11.77 10.76
N VAL A 97 0.98 11.32 9.61
CA VAL A 97 1.22 10.00 9.03
C VAL A 97 1.77 10.13 7.61
N SER A 98 2.51 9.11 7.18
CA SER A 98 2.90 8.91 5.79
C SER A 98 2.46 7.51 5.34
N LEU A 99 2.13 7.37 4.06
CA LEU A 99 1.64 6.12 3.48
C LEU A 99 2.75 5.52 2.60
N GLU A 100 3.52 4.58 3.15
CA GLU A 100 4.61 3.89 2.44
C GLU A 100 4.05 2.78 1.53
N SER A 101 4.53 2.69 0.29
CA SER A 101 4.18 1.61 -0.63
C SER A 101 4.67 0.25 -0.11
N ALA A 102 3.81 -0.77 -0.19
CA ALA A 102 4.18 -2.13 0.20
C ALA A 102 5.18 -2.78 -0.77
N ASN A 103 5.02 -2.56 -2.08
CA ASN A 103 5.88 -3.12 -3.13
C ASN A 103 7.10 -2.26 -3.49
N PHE A 104 7.11 -0.98 -3.11
CA PHE A 104 8.28 -0.11 -3.24
C PHE A 104 8.66 0.48 -1.86
N PRO A 105 9.31 -0.29 -0.97
CA PRO A 105 9.80 0.24 0.31
C PRO A 105 10.66 1.50 0.12
N GLY A 106 10.46 2.50 0.98
CA GLY A 106 11.06 3.83 0.83
C GLY A 106 10.37 4.76 -0.18
N TYR A 107 9.29 4.30 -0.84
CA TYR A 107 8.41 5.14 -1.65
C TYR A 107 7.12 5.43 -0.89
N TYR A 108 6.59 6.64 -1.06
CA TYR A 108 5.46 7.14 -0.30
C TYR A 108 4.44 7.79 -1.22
N LEU A 109 3.15 7.72 -0.85
CA LEU A 109 2.19 8.67 -1.39
C LEU A 109 2.63 10.08 -1.01
N ARG A 110 2.85 10.92 -2.01
CA ARG A 110 3.12 12.35 -1.84
C ARG A 110 2.40 13.15 -2.90
N HIS A 111 2.10 14.40 -2.62
CA HIS A 111 1.61 15.31 -3.66
C HIS A 111 2.77 16.02 -4.36
N LYS A 112 2.57 16.40 -5.63
CA LYS A 112 3.42 17.33 -6.38
C LYS A 112 2.54 18.02 -7.40
N ASN A 113 2.56 19.35 -7.41
CA ASN A 113 1.60 20.16 -8.18
C ASN A 113 0.13 19.75 -7.87
N PHE A 114 -0.14 19.39 -6.61
CA PHE A 114 -1.42 18.84 -6.13
C PHE A 114 -1.83 17.47 -6.69
N GLU A 115 -1.04 16.84 -7.57
CA GLU A 115 -1.27 15.46 -7.99
C GLU A 115 -0.62 14.49 -7.02
N VAL A 116 -1.32 13.42 -6.63
CA VAL A 116 -0.75 12.40 -5.73
C VAL A 116 -0.04 11.32 -6.54
N ARG A 117 1.19 11.01 -6.12
CA ARG A 117 2.09 10.03 -6.75
C ARG A 117 2.76 9.16 -5.70
N VAL A 118 3.25 8.00 -6.09
CA VAL A 118 4.12 7.13 -5.27
C VAL A 118 5.56 7.34 -5.72
N GLU A 119 6.36 8.05 -4.92
CA GLU A 119 7.74 8.40 -5.29
C GLU A 119 8.72 8.14 -4.15
N LYS A 120 9.99 7.93 -4.50
CA LYS A 120 11.06 7.60 -3.55
C LYS A 120 11.36 8.79 -2.65
N ASN A 121 11.47 8.57 -1.35
CA ASN A 121 11.97 9.58 -0.42
C ASN A 121 13.43 9.91 -0.74
N ASP A 122 13.68 11.17 -1.10
CA ASP A 122 15.01 11.71 -1.43
C ASP A 122 15.70 12.36 -0.22
N GLY A 123 15.07 12.34 0.95
CA GLY A 123 15.60 12.94 2.16
C GLY A 123 15.46 14.47 2.23
N THR A 124 14.78 15.11 1.28
CA THR A 124 14.55 16.56 1.32
C THR A 124 13.40 16.93 2.26
N SER A 125 13.46 18.12 2.86
CA SER A 125 12.34 18.64 3.68
C SER A 125 11.07 18.82 2.87
N GLN A 126 11.19 19.14 1.57
CA GLN A 126 10.07 19.28 0.65
C GLN A 126 9.36 17.93 0.49
N PHE A 127 10.10 16.86 0.15
CA PHE A 127 9.52 15.52 0.05
C PHE A 127 8.80 15.11 1.33
N ARG A 128 9.46 15.29 2.49
CA ARG A 128 8.85 14.95 3.79
C ARG A 128 7.55 15.70 4.03
N SER A 129 7.50 16.98 3.67
CA SER A 129 6.30 17.82 3.81
C SER A 129 5.18 17.39 2.86
N ASP A 130 5.52 17.07 1.62
CA ASP A 130 4.56 16.64 0.58
C ASP A 130 4.00 15.22 0.81
N ALA A 131 4.74 14.39 1.53
CA ALA A 131 4.41 13.01 1.88
C ALA A 131 3.79 12.84 3.27
N SER A 132 3.55 13.94 3.99
CA SER A 132 2.98 13.91 5.34
C SER A 132 1.55 14.44 5.35
N PHE A 133 0.69 13.73 6.07
CA PHE A 133 -0.74 14.03 6.17
C PHE A 133 -1.20 13.94 7.61
N THR A 134 -2.19 14.73 7.99
CA THR A 134 -2.95 14.49 9.23
C THR A 134 -4.13 13.59 8.89
N ALA A 135 -4.20 12.40 9.50
CA ALA A 135 -5.36 11.55 9.41
C ALA A 135 -6.50 12.17 10.23
N ARG A 136 -7.64 12.44 9.57
CA ARG A 136 -8.87 12.96 10.17
C ARG A 136 -9.95 11.90 10.09
N ALA A 137 -10.96 12.02 10.95
CA ALA A 137 -12.24 11.33 10.72
C ALA A 137 -12.75 11.66 9.31
N GLY A 138 -13.35 10.67 8.65
CA GLY A 138 -13.82 10.83 7.28
C GLY A 138 -14.79 11.98 7.12
N GLN A 139 -14.60 12.77 6.07
CA GLN A 139 -15.37 14.00 5.85
C GLN A 139 -16.83 13.74 5.42
N ALA A 140 -17.13 12.56 4.88
CA ALA A 140 -18.49 12.11 4.56
C ALA A 140 -19.05 11.11 5.59
N ASP A 141 -18.17 10.37 6.26
CA ASP A 141 -18.52 9.42 7.31
C ASP A 141 -17.37 9.35 8.32
N SER A 142 -17.66 9.68 9.58
CA SER A 142 -16.67 9.68 10.66
C SER A 142 -16.08 8.31 10.98
N ALA A 143 -16.70 7.21 10.54
CA ALA A 143 -16.13 5.87 10.65
C ALA A 143 -14.99 5.62 9.62
N GLY A 144 -14.92 6.43 8.57
CA GLY A 144 -13.83 6.43 7.60
C GLY A 144 -12.67 7.33 8.00
N VAL A 145 -11.73 7.49 7.07
CA VAL A 145 -10.55 8.35 7.19
C VAL A 145 -10.46 9.32 6.01
N SER A 146 -10.01 10.54 6.29
CA SER A 146 -9.61 11.53 5.29
C SER A 146 -8.21 12.03 5.61
N TYR A 147 -7.36 12.20 4.60
CA TYR A 147 -5.96 12.60 4.77
C TYR A 147 -5.76 14.07 4.39
N GLU A 148 -5.61 14.94 5.39
CA GLU A 148 -5.33 16.36 5.21
C GLU A 148 -3.83 16.58 4.95
N SER A 149 -3.46 17.37 3.94
CA SER A 149 -2.07 17.69 3.63
C SER A 149 -1.40 18.48 4.76
N TYR A 150 -0.23 18.03 5.21
CA TYR A 150 0.52 18.73 6.26
C TYR A 150 0.91 20.16 5.85
N ASN A 151 1.49 20.33 4.66
CA ASN A 151 2.00 21.62 4.18
C ASN A 151 0.99 22.45 3.37
N PHE A 152 -0.23 21.94 3.18
CA PHE A 152 -1.34 22.69 2.58
C PHE A 152 -2.64 22.44 3.38
N PRO A 153 -2.76 23.00 4.59
CA PRO A 153 -3.93 22.81 5.45
C PRO A 153 -5.24 23.15 4.73
N GLY A 154 -6.30 22.40 5.04
CA GLY A 154 -7.60 22.49 4.37
C GLY A 154 -7.68 21.78 3.01
N ARG A 155 -6.58 21.21 2.50
CA ARG A 155 -6.58 20.34 1.33
C ARG A 155 -6.44 18.88 1.72
N TYR A 156 -7.20 18.02 1.07
CA TYR A 156 -7.28 16.60 1.38
C TYR A 156 -6.92 15.76 0.16
N ILE A 157 -6.34 14.59 0.39
CA ILE A 157 -6.33 13.53 -0.62
C ILE A 157 -7.79 13.22 -0.95
N ARG A 158 -8.14 13.39 -2.23
CA ARG A 158 -9.42 12.97 -2.78
C ARG A 158 -9.24 12.44 -4.19
N HIS A 159 -10.16 11.60 -4.65
CA HIS A 159 -10.18 11.25 -6.08
C HIS A 159 -10.92 12.32 -6.90
N TYR A 160 -10.54 12.45 -8.18
CA TYR A 160 -11.24 13.21 -9.21
C TYR A 160 -11.01 12.51 -10.54
N ASN A 161 -12.07 12.10 -11.24
CA ASN A 161 -11.95 11.25 -12.42
C ASN A 161 -11.02 10.05 -12.17
N TYR A 162 -11.17 9.42 -11.00
CA TYR A 162 -10.37 8.31 -10.48
C TYR A 162 -8.91 8.62 -10.13
N LEU A 163 -8.35 9.77 -10.48
CA LEU A 163 -6.99 10.17 -10.08
C LEU A 163 -6.98 10.81 -8.70
N LEU A 164 -5.99 10.52 -7.86
CA LEU A 164 -5.86 11.15 -6.55
C LEU A 164 -5.20 12.53 -6.63
N ASN A 165 -5.77 13.53 -5.96
CA ASN A 165 -5.25 14.89 -5.89
C ASN A 165 -5.37 15.42 -4.46
N VAL A 166 -4.63 16.48 -4.14
CA VAL A 166 -4.73 17.23 -2.89
C VAL A 166 -5.50 18.53 -3.13
N GLN A 167 -6.77 18.57 -2.74
CA GLN A 167 -7.69 19.66 -3.07
C GLN A 167 -8.56 20.08 -1.89
N THR A 168 -9.04 21.32 -1.90
CA THR A 168 -10.03 21.81 -0.93
C THR A 168 -11.36 21.10 -1.12
N LEU A 169 -12.14 20.97 -0.05
CA LEU A 169 -13.46 20.33 -0.06
C LEU A 169 -14.53 21.41 0.13
N SER A 170 -15.46 21.56 -0.82
CA SER A 170 -16.56 22.53 -0.70
C SER A 170 -17.93 21.88 -0.80
N THR A 171 -18.03 20.73 -1.47
CA THR A 171 -19.29 20.02 -1.72
C THR A 171 -19.37 18.72 -0.94
N ALA A 172 -20.58 18.13 -0.88
CA ALA A 172 -20.77 16.79 -0.34
C ALA A 172 -20.01 15.74 -1.16
N THR A 173 -19.96 15.92 -2.49
CA THR A 173 -19.17 15.07 -3.39
C THR A 173 -17.68 15.15 -3.07
N ASP A 174 -17.12 16.34 -2.86
CA ASP A 174 -15.69 16.45 -2.49
C ASP A 174 -15.40 15.70 -1.20
N ARG A 175 -16.28 15.80 -0.19
CA ARG A 175 -16.14 15.07 1.08
C ARG A 175 -16.23 13.57 0.89
N ALA A 176 -17.13 13.10 0.01
CA ALA A 176 -17.23 11.69 -0.35
C ALA A 176 -15.97 11.20 -1.09
N ASP A 177 -15.46 12.00 -2.03
CA ASP A 177 -14.23 11.70 -2.77
C ASP A 177 -12.98 11.66 -1.89
N ALA A 178 -13.01 12.38 -0.76
CA ALA A 178 -11.94 12.47 0.23
C ALA A 178 -12.06 11.46 1.38
N THR A 179 -13.12 10.64 1.42
CA THR A 179 -13.37 9.67 2.49
C THR A 179 -13.02 8.26 2.02
N PHE A 180 -12.23 7.54 2.83
CA PHE A 180 -11.80 6.18 2.57
C PHE A 180 -12.03 5.28 3.78
N TYR A 181 -12.14 3.98 3.56
CA TYR A 181 -12.16 2.98 4.63
C TYR A 181 -10.90 2.12 4.58
N THR A 182 -10.34 1.85 5.75
CA THR A 182 -9.22 0.93 5.94
C THR A 182 -9.72 -0.51 5.86
N GLN A 183 -9.07 -1.35 5.05
CA GLN A 183 -9.43 -2.75 4.78
C GLN A 183 -8.30 -3.72 5.12
#